data_AF-A0A444K245-F1
#
_entry.id   AF-A0A444K245-F1
#
_cell.length_a   1.000
_cell.length_b   1.000
_cell.length_c   1.000
_cell.angle_alpha   90.00
_cell.angle_beta   90.00
_cell.angle_gamma   90.00
#
_symmetry.space_group_name_H-M   'P 1'
#
loop_
_entity.id
_entity.type
_entity.pdbx_description
1 polymer ?
#
loop_
_entity_poly.entity_id
_entity_poly.type
_entity_poly.pdbx_seq_one_letter_code
_entity_poly.pdbx_strand_id
1 'polypeptide(L)'
;MNIKSLLLGSAAALIAVSGARAADAVTVAEPEPAEYVKICDVYGAGYFYIPGTETCLRIGGYVRYDIAGGDIGSFDGAKNVDHQDGSIQDTWKKNARFSLRTWTGQETELGTLKTYTETRFNFGNRNATASVVRGVVTDNPAVNKGVTLNFAWIQLGGLRVGKDESAFDTFIGYAGNVINDTLVPYGDFDTNVVQYYFDAGNGFSAVASLEEGSGTVGTIDSYVPHVVGGVKYT
;
A
#
# COMPACT_ATOMS: atom_id res chain seq x y z
N MET A 1 -13.70 33.50 -64.51
CA MET A 1 -13.61 34.94 -64.86
C MET A 1 -14.96 35.58 -64.67
N ASN A 2 -15.13 36.43 -63.64
CA ASN A 2 -15.65 37.80 -63.74
C ASN A 2 -15.69 38.42 -62.33
N ILE A 3 -14.88 39.47 -62.18
CA ILE A 3 -14.70 40.37 -61.03
C ILE A 3 -15.76 41.48 -61.12
N LYS A 4 -16.02 42.14 -59.98
CA LYS A 4 -16.23 43.60 -59.77
C LYS A 4 -17.55 43.87 -59.04
N SER A 5 -17.67 44.76 -58.04
CA SER A 5 -16.73 45.75 -57.48
C SER A 5 -17.46 46.55 -56.39
N LEU A 6 -16.74 46.82 -55.30
CA LEU A 6 -16.62 48.08 -54.56
C LEU A 6 -17.85 48.83 -53.99
N LEU A 7 -17.65 49.13 -52.70
CA LEU A 7 -17.64 50.45 -52.06
C LEU A 7 -18.95 51.17 -51.72
N LEU A 8 -18.90 51.71 -50.50
CA LEU A 8 -19.30 53.03 -50.00
C LEU A 8 -20.06 52.79 -48.68
N GLY A 9 -19.54 53.10 -47.49
CA GLY A 9 -18.57 54.13 -47.14
C GLY A 9 -19.21 55.07 -46.12
N SER A 10 -18.40 55.47 -45.13
CA SER A 10 -18.55 56.66 -44.28
C SER A 10 -19.47 56.57 -43.05
N ALA A 11 -19.22 57.22 -41.93
CA ALA A 11 -18.05 57.81 -41.27
C ALA A 11 -18.58 58.50 -39.99
N ALA A 12 -17.78 58.46 -38.93
CA ALA A 12 -17.65 59.49 -37.90
C ALA A 12 -18.84 59.83 -36.95
N ALA A 13 -18.62 59.62 -35.64
CA ALA A 13 -18.76 60.67 -34.63
C ALA A 13 -17.98 60.29 -33.35
N LEU A 14 -16.82 60.92 -33.16
CA LEU A 14 -16.15 61.11 -31.86
C LEU A 14 -16.83 62.28 -31.11
N ILE A 15 -16.72 62.29 -29.77
CA ILE A 15 -17.01 63.33 -28.72
C ILE A 15 -17.72 62.57 -27.56
N ALA A 16 -17.37 62.58 -26.26
CA ALA A 16 -16.50 63.40 -25.41
C ALA A 16 -16.05 62.59 -24.15
N VAL A 17 -14.96 63.05 -23.54
CA VAL A 17 -14.36 62.62 -22.26
C VAL A 17 -15.22 63.06 -21.06
N SER A 18 -15.39 62.19 -20.06
CA SER A 18 -14.99 62.39 -18.64
C SER A 18 -15.77 61.47 -17.70
N GLY A 19 -15.04 60.62 -16.98
CA GLY A 19 -15.58 59.81 -15.89
C GLY A 19 -14.42 59.14 -15.19
N ALA A 20 -13.61 59.92 -14.47
CA ALA A 20 -12.64 59.38 -13.52
C ALA A 20 -13.39 58.52 -12.51
N ARG A 21 -13.33 57.19 -12.68
CA ARG A 21 -13.69 56.24 -11.63
C ARG A 21 -12.39 55.96 -10.88
N ALA A 22 -12.15 56.72 -9.82
CA ALA A 22 -11.39 56.21 -8.70
C ALA A 22 -12.20 55.03 -8.15
N ALA A 23 -11.91 53.84 -8.65
CA ALA A 23 -12.17 52.61 -7.92
C ALA A 23 -10.85 52.30 -7.25
N ASP A 24 -10.76 52.61 -5.96
CA ASP A 24 -9.83 51.92 -5.08
C ASP A 24 -10.08 50.43 -5.34
N ALA A 25 -9.17 49.79 -6.07
CA ALA A 25 -9.10 48.36 -6.10
C ALA A 25 -8.62 47.98 -4.70
N VAL A 26 -9.56 47.92 -3.75
CA VAL A 26 -9.45 46.95 -2.67
C VAL A 26 -9.46 45.61 -3.39
N THR A 27 -8.27 45.20 -3.83
CA THR A 27 -7.98 43.82 -4.12
C THR A 27 -8.23 43.13 -2.79
N VAL A 28 -9.46 42.70 -2.58
CA VAL A 28 -9.72 41.51 -1.79
C VAL A 28 -8.69 40.54 -2.34
N ALA A 29 -7.68 40.23 -1.52
CA ALA A 29 -6.78 39.15 -1.83
C ALA A 29 -7.72 37.98 -2.09
N GLU A 30 -7.89 37.62 -3.36
CA GLU A 30 -8.50 36.36 -3.70
C GLU A 30 -7.67 35.37 -2.89
N PRO A 31 -8.26 34.68 -1.89
CA PRO A 31 -7.48 33.80 -1.05
C PRO A 31 -6.81 32.86 -2.04
N GLU A 32 -5.48 32.96 -2.16
CA GLU A 32 -4.75 32.08 -3.07
C GLU A 32 -5.26 30.69 -2.74
N PRO A 33 -5.78 29.92 -3.74
CA PRO A 33 -6.31 28.61 -3.47
C PRO A 33 -5.16 27.89 -2.80
N ALA A 34 -5.31 27.64 -1.50
CA ALA A 34 -4.17 27.25 -0.72
C ALA A 34 -3.75 25.88 -1.24
N GLU A 35 -2.71 25.88 -2.07
CA GLU A 35 -2.07 24.69 -2.61
C GLU A 35 -1.31 24.07 -1.46
N TYR A 36 -2.05 23.50 -0.51
CA TYR A 36 -1.50 22.89 0.70
C TYR A 36 -0.63 21.67 0.37
N VAL A 37 -0.71 21.17 -0.86
CA VAL A 37 -0.10 19.91 -1.28
C VAL A 37 0.51 20.10 -2.66
N LYS A 38 1.82 20.33 -2.70
CA LYS A 38 2.59 20.39 -3.95
C LYS A 38 2.74 18.98 -4.52
N ILE A 39 2.51 18.83 -5.81
CA ILE A 39 2.69 17.54 -6.50
C ILE A 39 4.19 17.21 -6.55
N CYS A 40 4.55 15.97 -6.26
CA CYS A 40 5.92 15.47 -6.41
C CYS A 40 5.98 14.46 -7.56
N ASP A 41 6.38 14.91 -8.75
CA ASP A 41 6.41 14.06 -9.95
C ASP A 41 7.64 13.12 -10.00
N VAL A 42 8.66 13.37 -9.18
CA VAL A 42 9.94 12.62 -9.19
C VAL A 42 9.74 11.12 -8.94
N TYR A 43 8.83 10.76 -8.04
CA TYR A 43 8.54 9.36 -7.67
C TYR A 43 7.29 8.78 -8.36
N GLY A 44 6.69 9.54 -9.27
CA GLY A 44 5.53 9.16 -10.05
C GLY A 44 4.19 9.62 -9.47
N ALA A 45 3.10 9.12 -10.06
CA ALA A 45 1.75 9.57 -9.76
C ALA A 45 1.32 9.30 -8.31
N GLY A 46 0.58 10.25 -7.73
CA GLY A 46 0.01 10.16 -6.38
C GLY A 46 0.97 10.53 -5.25
N TYR A 47 2.19 10.96 -5.57
CA TYR A 47 3.11 11.54 -4.60
C TYR A 47 2.89 13.05 -4.46
N PHE A 48 3.03 13.53 -3.23
CA PHE A 48 2.99 14.93 -2.89
C PHE A 48 4.04 15.29 -1.85
N TYR A 49 4.50 16.52 -1.84
CA TYR A 49 5.44 16.98 -0.83
C TYR A 49 4.77 17.13 0.54
N ILE A 50 5.41 16.60 1.57
CA ILE A 50 5.04 16.91 2.96
C ILE A 50 5.35 18.40 3.19
N PRO A 51 4.37 19.22 3.63
CA PRO A 51 4.57 20.65 3.83
C PRO A 51 5.79 20.96 4.70
N GLY A 52 6.64 21.87 4.24
CA GLY A 52 7.88 22.26 4.94
C GLY A 52 9.06 21.31 4.74
N THR A 53 8.96 20.34 3.83
CA THR A 53 10.07 19.41 3.52
C THR A 53 10.18 19.13 2.02
N GLU A 54 11.29 18.54 1.60
CA GLU A 54 11.49 17.98 0.25
C GLU A 54 11.11 16.49 0.16
N THR A 55 10.50 15.94 1.22
CA THR A 55 10.05 14.55 1.26
C THR A 55 8.74 14.40 0.51
N CYS A 56 8.74 13.51 -0.48
CA CYS A 56 7.54 13.10 -1.17
C CYS A 56 6.87 11.96 -0.40
N LEU A 57 5.56 12.07 -0.20
CA LEU A 57 4.70 11.10 0.46
C LEU A 57 3.61 10.65 -0.50
N ARG A 58 3.32 9.36 -0.49
CA ARG A 58 2.14 8.78 -1.10
C ARG A 58 1.40 7.98 -0.04
N ILE A 59 0.09 8.16 0.02
CA ILE A 59 -0.81 7.38 0.86
C ILE A 59 -1.70 6.58 -0.06
N GLY A 60 -1.91 5.31 0.26
CA GLY A 60 -2.75 4.43 -0.51
C GLY A 60 -3.15 3.22 0.29
N GLY A 61 -3.60 2.19 -0.41
CA GLY A 61 -4.18 1.03 0.24
C GLY A 61 -5.27 0.41 -0.59
N TYR A 62 -6.01 -0.50 0.02
CA TYR A 62 -7.19 -1.09 -0.58
C TYR A 62 -8.15 -1.60 0.50
N VAL A 63 -9.41 -1.75 0.12
CA VAL A 63 -10.39 -2.53 0.86
C VAL A 63 -10.63 -3.83 0.09
N ARG A 64 -10.59 -4.95 0.79
CA ARG A 64 -10.89 -6.28 0.24
C ARG A 64 -11.97 -6.93 1.07
N TYR A 65 -12.91 -7.58 0.40
CA TYR A 65 -13.94 -8.40 1.03
C TYR A 65 -13.88 -9.80 0.42
N ASP A 66 -13.64 -10.78 1.28
CA ASP A 66 -13.63 -12.19 0.92
C ASP A 66 -14.89 -12.86 1.49
N ILE A 67 -15.56 -13.64 0.66
CA ILE A 67 -16.65 -14.53 1.05
C ILE A 67 -16.39 -15.90 0.47
N ALA A 68 -16.46 -16.93 1.31
CA ALA A 68 -16.23 -18.31 0.92
C ALA A 68 -17.21 -19.24 1.64
N GLY A 69 -17.51 -20.37 1.00
CA GLY A 69 -18.29 -21.46 1.55
C GLY A 69 -17.64 -22.78 1.16
N GLY A 70 -17.75 -23.78 2.03
CA GLY A 70 -17.12 -25.07 1.85
C GLY A 70 -16.84 -25.75 3.19
N ASP A 71 -16.11 -26.85 3.13
CA ASP A 71 -15.79 -27.65 4.32
C ASP A 71 -14.63 -27.07 5.14
N ILE A 72 -14.60 -27.41 6.43
CA ILE A 72 -13.47 -27.10 7.30
C ILE A 72 -12.27 -27.93 6.82
N GLY A 73 -11.10 -27.29 6.68
CA GLY A 73 -9.90 -27.90 6.12
C GLY A 73 -9.63 -27.58 4.64
N SER A 74 -10.60 -27.01 3.91
CA SER A 74 -10.38 -26.51 2.54
C SER A 74 -9.89 -25.06 2.49
N PHE A 75 -9.44 -24.49 3.63
CA PHE A 75 -9.21 -23.05 3.86
C PHE A 75 -10.44 -22.14 3.73
N ASP A 76 -11.55 -22.62 3.16
CA ASP A 76 -12.71 -21.79 2.82
C ASP A 76 -13.94 -22.02 3.71
N GLY A 77 -14.02 -23.15 4.41
CA GLY A 77 -15.15 -23.43 5.32
C GLY A 77 -15.16 -22.62 6.62
N ALA A 78 -16.34 -22.55 7.24
CA ALA A 78 -16.55 -22.06 8.58
C ALA A 78 -17.78 -22.75 9.16
N LYS A 79 -17.74 -23.15 10.45
CA LYS A 79 -18.91 -23.67 11.16
C LYS A 79 -19.14 -22.85 12.43
N ASN A 80 -20.40 -22.66 12.79
CA ASN A 80 -20.82 -21.85 13.93
C ASN A 80 -21.96 -22.56 14.68
N VAL A 81 -22.22 -22.19 15.94
CA VAL A 81 -23.34 -22.75 16.71
C VAL A 81 -24.63 -22.03 16.33
N ASP A 82 -25.65 -22.77 15.92
CA ASP A 82 -26.98 -22.23 15.73
C ASP A 82 -27.55 -21.76 17.07
N HIS A 83 -27.89 -20.47 17.14
CA HIS A 83 -28.44 -19.86 18.34
C HIS A 83 -29.88 -20.30 18.65
N GLN A 84 -30.56 -20.99 17.74
CA GLN A 84 -31.93 -21.48 17.95
C GLN A 84 -31.95 -22.83 18.67
N ASP A 85 -31.09 -23.77 18.26
CA ASP A 85 -31.13 -25.16 18.74
C ASP A 85 -29.79 -25.67 19.31
N GLY A 86 -28.72 -24.89 19.22
CA GLY A 86 -27.39 -25.24 19.71
C GLY A 86 -26.64 -26.25 18.84
N SER A 87 -27.17 -26.59 17.66
CA SER A 87 -26.49 -27.47 16.69
C SER A 87 -25.31 -26.75 16.02
N ILE A 88 -24.35 -27.51 15.49
CA ILE A 88 -23.23 -26.95 14.72
C ILE A 88 -23.62 -26.95 13.24
N GLN A 89 -23.59 -25.77 12.61
CA GLN A 89 -23.97 -25.59 11.22
C GLN A 89 -22.83 -25.01 10.38
N ASP A 90 -22.80 -25.36 9.10
CA ASP A 90 -21.95 -24.69 8.12
C ASP A 90 -22.42 -23.24 7.92
N THR A 91 -21.46 -22.33 7.81
CA THR A 91 -21.71 -20.90 7.62
C THR A 91 -20.71 -20.30 6.65
N TRP A 92 -20.97 -19.07 6.24
CA TRP A 92 -20.08 -18.34 5.34
C TRP A 92 -18.81 -17.89 6.08
N LYS A 93 -17.65 -18.20 5.50
CA LYS A 93 -16.39 -17.57 5.90
C LYS A 93 -16.32 -16.20 5.26
N LYS A 94 -16.24 -15.15 6.08
CA LYS A 94 -16.25 -13.76 5.62
C LYS A 94 -15.10 -12.98 6.24
N ASN A 95 -14.41 -12.18 5.44
CA ASN A 95 -13.34 -11.32 5.93
C ASN A 95 -13.31 -9.99 5.17
N ALA A 96 -13.53 -8.89 5.87
CA ALA A 96 -13.24 -7.55 5.39
C ALA A 96 -11.80 -7.17 5.82
N ARG A 97 -11.03 -6.61 4.90
CA ARG A 97 -9.68 -6.09 5.15
C ARG A 97 -9.60 -4.66 4.66
N PHE A 98 -9.06 -3.78 5.50
CA PHE A 98 -8.53 -2.49 5.10
C PHE A 98 -7.01 -2.54 5.23
N SER A 99 -6.30 -2.30 4.13
CA SER A 99 -4.84 -2.15 4.10
C SER A 99 -4.53 -0.67 3.91
N LEU A 100 -3.79 -0.09 4.86
CA LEU A 100 -3.24 1.26 4.77
C LEU A 100 -1.76 1.14 4.40
N ARG A 101 -1.37 1.84 3.35
CA ARG A 101 0.00 1.86 2.84
C ARG A 101 0.52 3.28 2.75
N THR A 102 1.75 3.48 3.18
CA THR A 102 2.45 4.75 3.02
C THR A 102 3.81 4.53 2.38
N TRP A 103 4.16 5.41 1.45
CA TRP A 103 5.47 5.45 0.82
C TRP A 103 6.06 6.83 0.99
N THR A 104 7.34 6.92 1.33
CA THR A 104 8.07 8.18 1.23
C THR A 104 9.30 8.04 0.36
N GLY A 105 9.70 9.15 -0.25
CA GLY A 105 10.90 9.28 -1.06
C GLY A 105 11.56 10.64 -0.85
N GLN A 106 12.86 10.66 -0.65
CA GLN A 106 13.68 11.88 -0.61
C GLN A 106 15.03 11.59 -1.27
N GLU A 107 15.51 12.53 -2.10
CA GLU A 107 16.86 12.44 -2.64
C GLU A 107 17.85 12.95 -1.60
N THR A 108 18.92 12.18 -1.35
CA THR A 108 19.98 12.56 -0.40
C THR A 108 21.33 12.48 -1.10
N GLU A 109 22.38 13.03 -0.49
CA GLU A 109 23.75 12.93 -1.00
C GLU A 109 24.25 11.47 -1.11
N LEU A 110 23.64 10.56 -0.36
CA LEU A 110 23.95 9.13 -0.34
C LEU A 110 23.04 8.31 -1.28
N GLY A 111 22.20 8.99 -2.08
CA GLY A 111 21.20 8.40 -2.97
C GLY A 111 19.77 8.53 -2.44
N THR A 112 18.84 7.89 -3.13
CA THR A 112 17.42 7.96 -2.79
C THR A 112 17.11 7.23 -1.48
N LEU A 113 16.55 7.95 -0.51
CA LEU A 113 15.98 7.43 0.72
C LEU A 113 14.50 7.13 0.51
N LYS A 114 14.10 5.86 0.66
CA LYS A 114 12.71 5.41 0.54
C LYS A 114 12.23 4.79 1.84
N THR A 115 10.96 4.97 2.16
CA THR A 115 10.31 4.19 3.22
C THR A 115 9.02 3.59 2.72
N TYR A 116 8.66 2.44 3.29
CA TYR A 116 7.39 1.79 3.01
C TYR A 116 6.82 1.21 4.29
N THR A 117 5.52 1.44 4.50
CA THR A 117 4.77 0.76 5.54
C THR A 117 3.46 0.18 5.00
N GLU A 118 3.06 -0.97 5.52
CA GLU A 118 1.74 -1.56 5.30
C GLU A 118 1.17 -2.08 6.61
N THR A 119 0.01 -1.55 6.99
CA THR A 119 -0.76 -1.99 8.15
C THR A 119 -2.10 -2.54 7.70
N ARG A 120 -2.55 -3.67 8.27
CA ARG A 120 -3.84 -4.28 7.93
C ARG A 120 -4.78 -4.36 9.12
N PHE A 121 -6.01 -3.95 8.89
CA PHE A 121 -7.15 -4.05 9.79
C PHE A 121 -8.11 -5.10 9.22
N ASN A 122 -8.49 -6.09 10.01
CA ASN A 122 -9.33 -7.18 9.52
C ASN A 122 -10.55 -7.38 10.44
N PHE A 123 -11.72 -7.60 9.84
CA PHE A 123 -12.95 -8.01 10.53
C PHE A 123 -13.52 -9.25 9.87
N GLY A 124 -13.83 -10.27 10.65
CA GLY A 124 -14.40 -11.50 10.10
C GLY A 124 -14.33 -12.67 11.06
N ASN A 125 -14.95 -13.78 10.64
CA ASN A 125 -14.82 -15.07 11.33
C ASN A 125 -13.54 -15.79 10.88
N ARG A 126 -13.40 -17.06 11.30
CA ARG A 126 -12.21 -17.89 11.06
C ARG A 126 -12.59 -19.12 10.24
N ASN A 127 -11.60 -19.72 9.57
CA ASN A 127 -11.72 -21.10 9.09
C ASN A 127 -11.60 -22.03 10.31
N ALA A 128 -12.70 -22.17 11.04
CA ALA A 128 -12.74 -22.89 12.31
C ALA A 128 -14.15 -23.45 12.55
N THR A 129 -14.21 -24.47 13.38
CA THR A 129 -15.46 -25.08 13.85
C THR A 129 -15.76 -24.59 15.26
N ALA A 130 -16.98 -24.11 15.47
CA ALA A 130 -17.49 -23.94 16.82
C ALA A 130 -17.53 -25.29 17.56
N SER A 131 -17.31 -25.27 18.87
CA SER A 131 -17.18 -26.48 19.68
C SER A 131 -18.07 -26.41 20.91
N VAL A 132 -18.66 -27.54 21.29
CA VAL A 132 -19.43 -27.70 22.54
C VAL A 132 -18.77 -28.78 23.37
N VAL A 133 -18.05 -28.38 24.43
CA VAL A 133 -17.33 -29.31 25.32
C VAL A 133 -17.86 -29.17 26.72
N ARG A 134 -18.44 -30.25 27.28
CA ARG A 134 -19.01 -30.29 28.64
C ARG A 134 -20.00 -29.14 28.91
N GLY A 135 -20.82 -28.80 27.91
CA GLY A 135 -21.81 -27.71 28.01
C GLY A 135 -21.22 -26.30 27.82
N VAL A 136 -19.90 -26.16 27.63
CA VAL A 136 -19.27 -24.89 27.28
C VAL A 136 -19.27 -24.74 25.77
N VAL A 137 -19.94 -23.70 25.28
CA VAL A 137 -19.99 -23.33 23.86
C VAL A 137 -18.83 -22.39 23.53
N THR A 138 -18.00 -22.79 22.56
CA THR A 138 -16.99 -21.93 21.94
C THR A 138 -17.43 -21.65 20.51
N ASP A 139 -17.87 -20.44 20.25
CA ASP A 139 -18.42 -20.07 18.96
C ASP A 139 -17.34 -19.58 17.95
N ASN A 140 -17.69 -19.44 16.67
CA ASN A 140 -16.85 -18.84 15.63
C ASN A 140 -17.45 -17.50 15.13
N PRO A 141 -17.60 -16.49 16.01
CA PRO A 141 -18.21 -15.22 15.64
C PRO A 141 -17.27 -14.40 14.74
N ALA A 142 -17.86 -13.49 13.97
CA ALA A 142 -17.09 -12.44 13.32
C ALA A 142 -16.64 -11.40 14.35
N VAL A 143 -15.35 -11.08 14.37
CA VAL A 143 -14.77 -10.12 15.33
C VAL A 143 -13.78 -9.20 14.63
N ASN A 144 -13.49 -8.07 15.27
CA ASN A 144 -12.29 -7.28 14.94
C ASN A 144 -11.06 -8.11 15.29
N LYS A 145 -10.19 -8.33 14.31
CA LYS A 145 -8.91 -9.01 14.49
C LYS A 145 -7.84 -7.99 14.89
N GLY A 146 -6.72 -8.49 15.41
CA GLY A 146 -5.57 -7.64 15.70
C GLY A 146 -5.09 -6.88 14.47
N VAL A 147 -4.55 -5.69 14.69
CA VAL A 147 -3.86 -4.92 13.67
C VAL A 147 -2.53 -5.59 13.37
N THR A 148 -2.23 -5.85 12.10
CA THR A 148 -0.96 -6.45 11.69
C THR A 148 -0.07 -5.44 10.99
N LEU A 149 1.22 -5.44 11.34
CA LEU A 149 2.26 -4.72 10.62
C LEU A 149 2.87 -5.69 9.61
N ASN A 150 2.60 -5.48 8.33
CA ASN A 150 3.04 -6.39 7.26
C ASN A 150 4.39 -5.96 6.68
N PHE A 151 4.57 -4.66 6.46
CA PHE A 151 5.83 -4.09 6.00
C PHE A 151 6.13 -2.82 6.80
N ALA A 152 7.39 -2.61 7.17
CA ALA A 152 7.87 -1.37 7.79
C ALA A 152 9.39 -1.27 7.65
N TRP A 153 9.85 -0.67 6.56
CA TRP A 153 11.29 -0.58 6.28
C TRP A 153 11.69 0.77 5.69
N ILE A 154 13.00 1.03 5.79
CA ILE A 154 13.71 2.17 5.23
C ILE A 154 14.77 1.62 4.27
N GLN A 155 14.95 2.27 3.11
CA GLN A 155 15.95 1.89 2.11
C GLN A 155 16.75 3.09 1.63
N LEU A 156 18.07 2.98 1.61
CA LEU A 156 19.00 3.97 1.08
C LEU A 156 19.99 3.30 0.14
N GLY A 157 20.03 3.70 -1.14
CA GLY A 157 21.05 3.23 -2.08
C GLY A 157 21.15 1.70 -2.24
N GLY A 158 20.04 0.98 -2.06
CA GLY A 158 19.99 -0.50 -2.12
C GLY A 158 20.08 -1.20 -0.77
N LEU A 159 20.55 -0.52 0.28
CA LEU A 159 20.52 -1.03 1.66
C LEU A 159 19.13 -0.82 2.27
N ARG A 160 18.46 -1.88 2.67
CA ARG A 160 17.15 -1.90 3.33
C ARG A 160 17.29 -2.40 4.76
N VAL A 161 16.63 -1.72 5.70
CA VAL A 161 16.54 -2.13 7.11
C VAL A 161 15.11 -1.99 7.60
N GLY A 162 14.63 -2.99 8.35
CA GLY A 162 13.32 -2.97 9.00
C GLY A 162 12.57 -4.28 8.82
N LYS A 163 11.25 -4.24 9.03
CA LYS A 163 10.37 -5.40 8.87
C LYS A 163 10.00 -5.59 7.40
N ASP A 164 10.28 -6.78 6.90
CA ASP A 164 9.96 -7.21 5.53
C ASP A 164 9.72 -8.73 5.46
N GLU A 165 9.49 -9.24 4.26
CA GLU A 165 9.48 -10.67 3.94
C GLU A 165 10.91 -11.17 3.65
N SER A 166 11.15 -12.47 3.81
CA SER A 166 12.48 -13.06 3.59
C SER A 166 12.97 -12.86 2.14
N ALA A 167 14.26 -12.57 1.97
CA ALA A 167 14.92 -12.58 0.67
C ALA A 167 14.80 -13.93 -0.03
N PHE A 168 14.67 -15.02 0.73
CA PHE A 168 14.57 -16.37 0.20
C PHE A 168 13.32 -16.54 -0.67
N ASP A 169 12.20 -15.94 -0.24
CA ASP A 169 10.93 -15.97 -0.97
C ASP A 169 10.81 -14.83 -1.97
N THR A 170 11.13 -13.61 -1.54
CA THR A 170 10.89 -12.40 -2.34
C THR A 170 11.78 -12.31 -3.57
N PHE A 171 13.04 -12.76 -3.48
CA PHE A 171 14.02 -12.58 -4.56
C PHE A 171 13.68 -13.39 -5.83
N ILE A 172 13.08 -14.57 -5.64
CA ILE A 172 12.63 -15.48 -6.70
C ILE A 172 11.20 -15.21 -7.18
N GLY A 173 10.48 -14.26 -6.54
CA GLY A 173 9.11 -13.93 -6.90
C GLY A 173 8.06 -14.85 -6.27
N TYR A 174 8.31 -15.34 -5.05
CA TYR A 174 7.43 -16.22 -4.28
C TYR A 174 7.14 -17.56 -5.00
N ALA A 175 6.15 -18.32 -4.52
CA ALA A 175 5.64 -19.51 -5.21
C ALA A 175 4.73 -19.20 -6.42
N GLY A 176 4.76 -17.95 -6.93
CA GLY A 176 3.92 -17.47 -8.02
C GLY A 176 2.65 -16.73 -7.57
N ASN A 177 1.88 -16.24 -8.55
CA ASN A 177 0.70 -15.41 -8.32
C ASN A 177 -0.57 -16.27 -8.13
N VAL A 178 -0.74 -16.86 -6.94
CA VAL A 178 -1.94 -17.62 -6.59
C VAL A 178 -2.70 -16.95 -5.44
N ILE A 179 -4.02 -17.10 -5.41
CA ILE A 179 -4.88 -16.52 -4.36
C ILE A 179 -4.71 -17.27 -3.02
N ASN A 180 -4.38 -18.55 -3.09
CA ASN A 180 -4.13 -19.42 -1.94
C ASN A 180 -2.93 -20.33 -2.25
N ASP A 181 -1.81 -20.05 -1.60
CA ASP A 181 -0.51 -20.69 -1.75
C ASP A 181 -0.20 -21.69 -0.61
N THR A 182 -1.10 -21.80 0.37
CA THR A 182 -0.88 -22.43 1.68
C THR A 182 -0.75 -23.97 1.67
N LEU A 183 -0.87 -24.66 0.53
CA LEU A 183 -0.86 -26.13 0.54
C LEU A 183 0.53 -26.72 0.84
N VAL A 184 1.59 -26.01 0.48
CA VAL A 184 2.99 -26.41 0.74
C VAL A 184 3.74 -25.17 1.26
N PRO A 185 4.20 -25.15 2.53
CA PRO A 185 5.02 -24.07 3.04
C PRO A 185 6.30 -23.95 2.22
N TYR A 186 6.63 -22.74 1.77
CA TYR A 186 7.81 -22.50 0.93
C TYR A 186 8.81 -21.46 1.48
N GLY A 187 8.49 -20.85 2.63
CA GLY A 187 9.38 -19.94 3.34
C GLY A 187 8.64 -19.09 4.38
N ASP A 188 9.36 -18.17 5.00
CA ASP A 188 8.87 -17.30 6.07
C ASP A 188 8.57 -15.89 5.52
N PHE A 189 7.33 -15.42 5.71
CA PHE A 189 6.87 -14.11 5.22
C PHE A 189 7.00 -12.96 6.23
N ASP A 190 7.62 -13.22 7.37
CA ASP A 190 7.76 -12.21 8.42
C ASP A 190 9.18 -12.28 8.99
N THR A 191 9.95 -11.21 8.84
CA THR A 191 11.29 -11.10 9.44
C THR A 191 11.74 -9.63 9.55
N ASN A 192 12.66 -9.34 10.47
CA ASN A 192 13.45 -8.10 10.41
C ASN A 192 14.69 -8.36 9.54
N VAL A 193 14.96 -7.45 8.62
CA VAL A 193 16.04 -7.59 7.63
C VAL A 193 17.06 -6.46 7.76
N VAL A 194 18.32 -6.82 7.51
CA VAL A 194 19.35 -5.91 7.01
C VAL A 194 19.79 -6.49 5.67
N GLN A 195 19.32 -5.88 4.59
CA GLN A 195 19.41 -6.43 3.25
C GLN A 195 20.06 -5.43 2.30
N TYR A 196 20.94 -5.91 1.42
CA TYR A 196 21.46 -5.13 0.30
C TYR A 196 21.01 -5.75 -1.02
N TYR A 197 20.30 -4.96 -1.81
CA TYR A 197 19.90 -5.32 -3.17
C TYR A 197 20.76 -4.57 -4.19
N PHE A 198 21.39 -5.34 -5.07
CA PHE A 198 22.22 -4.84 -6.15
C PHE A 198 21.55 -5.11 -7.50
N ASP A 199 21.45 -4.08 -8.32
CA ASP A 199 20.99 -4.16 -9.71
C ASP A 199 22.06 -3.55 -10.61
N ALA A 200 22.62 -4.35 -11.52
CA ALA A 200 23.63 -3.90 -12.46
C ALA A 200 23.05 -3.18 -13.69
N GLY A 201 21.72 -3.13 -13.85
CA GLY A 201 21.04 -2.49 -14.98
C GLY A 201 21.15 -3.25 -16.31
N ASN A 202 21.79 -4.42 -16.33
CA ASN A 202 21.99 -5.28 -17.50
C ASN A 202 21.26 -6.63 -17.39
N GLY A 203 20.26 -6.72 -16.51
CA GLY A 203 19.54 -7.96 -16.19
C GLY A 203 20.17 -8.79 -15.07
N PHE A 204 21.40 -8.48 -14.65
CA PHE A 204 22.00 -9.12 -13.47
C PHE A 204 21.56 -8.41 -12.18
N SER A 205 21.11 -9.19 -11.20
CA SER A 205 20.82 -8.70 -9.86
C SER A 205 21.34 -9.66 -8.79
N ALA A 206 21.69 -9.11 -7.63
CA ALA A 206 22.15 -9.89 -6.48
C ALA A 206 21.52 -9.36 -5.19
N VAL A 207 21.37 -10.23 -4.20
CA VAL A 207 20.89 -9.89 -2.86
C VAL A 207 21.74 -10.56 -1.80
N ALA A 208 22.00 -9.84 -0.73
CA ALA A 208 22.52 -10.38 0.53
C ALA A 208 21.64 -9.86 1.67
N SER A 209 21.18 -10.74 2.55
CA SER A 209 20.22 -10.44 3.60
C SER A 209 20.63 -11.12 4.90
N LEU A 210 20.59 -10.35 5.99
CA LEU A 210 20.70 -10.85 7.36
C LEU A 210 19.32 -10.73 7.99
N GLU A 211 18.78 -11.85 8.47
CA GLU A 211 17.37 -11.97 8.83
C GLU A 211 17.19 -12.54 10.24
N GLU A 212 16.23 -11.98 10.98
CA GLU A 212 15.86 -12.45 12.32
C GLU A 212 14.94 -13.69 12.26
N GLY A 213 14.08 -13.78 11.24
CA GLY A 213 13.01 -14.76 11.15
C GLY A 213 11.79 -14.37 12.00
N SER A 214 10.85 -15.31 12.17
CA SER A 214 9.67 -15.09 13.03
C SER A 214 9.11 -16.38 13.64
N GLY A 215 8.23 -16.22 14.62
CA GLY A 215 7.58 -17.33 15.31
C GLY A 215 8.52 -18.11 16.22
N THR A 216 8.03 -19.22 16.79
CA THR A 216 8.77 -19.98 17.82
C THR A 216 10.00 -20.70 17.27
N VAL A 217 9.99 -21.09 16.00
CA VAL A 217 11.06 -21.89 15.38
C VAL A 217 11.90 -21.06 14.40
N GLY A 218 11.29 -20.08 13.70
CA GLY A 218 11.99 -19.27 12.70
C GLY A 218 12.82 -18.15 13.29
N THR A 219 12.45 -17.62 14.46
CA THR A 219 13.21 -16.54 15.13
C THR A 219 14.57 -17.06 15.60
N ILE A 220 15.65 -16.33 15.28
CA ILE A 220 17.01 -16.63 15.78
C ILE A 220 17.05 -16.69 17.31
N ASP A 221 17.86 -17.60 17.84
CA ASP A 221 18.07 -17.83 19.28
C ASP A 221 19.50 -17.44 19.74
N SER A 222 20.28 -16.83 18.85
CA SER A 222 21.66 -16.40 19.10
C SER A 222 21.99 -15.11 18.35
N TYR A 223 23.23 -14.60 18.49
CA TYR A 223 23.70 -13.42 17.75
C TYR A 223 24.01 -13.69 16.26
N VAL A 224 23.85 -14.94 15.80
CA VAL A 224 24.07 -15.29 14.39
C VAL A 224 22.73 -15.13 13.65
N PRO A 225 22.62 -14.19 12.68
CA PRO A 225 21.41 -14.04 11.89
C PRO A 225 21.26 -15.19 10.90
N HIS A 226 20.05 -15.39 10.38
CA HIS A 226 19.89 -16.16 9.15
C HIS A 226 20.54 -15.39 8.01
N VAL A 227 21.36 -16.07 7.21
CA VAL A 227 22.08 -15.47 6.09
C VAL A 227 21.47 -15.97 4.80
N VAL A 228 20.90 -15.05 4.02
CA VAL A 228 20.32 -15.34 2.71
C VAL A 228 21.10 -14.60 1.63
N GLY A 229 21.45 -15.32 0.57
CA GLY A 229 22.14 -14.76 -0.59
C GLY A 229 21.51 -15.29 -1.87
N GLY A 230 21.42 -14.44 -2.88
CA GLY A 230 20.84 -14.80 -4.17
C GLY A 230 21.46 -14.02 -5.31
N VAL A 231 21.52 -14.64 -6.49
CA VAL A 231 21.87 -14.00 -7.75
C VAL A 231 20.87 -14.43 -8.79
N LYS A 232 20.48 -13.52 -9.69
CA LYS A 232 19.59 -13.83 -10.81
C LYS A 232 20.00 -13.08 -12.06
N TYR A 233 19.62 -13.65 -13.18
CA TYR A 233 19.76 -13.06 -14.50
C TYR A 233 18.39 -13.11 -15.18
N THR A 234 17.87 -11.95 -15.56
CA THR A 234 16.55 -11.78 -16.21
C THR A 234 16.67 -11.02 -17.51
#